data_AF-A0A947G7L6-F1
#
_entry.id   AF-A0A947G7L6-F1
#
_cell.length_a   1.000
_cell.length_b   1.000
_cell.length_c   1.000
_cell.angle_alpha   90.00
_cell.angle_beta   90.00
_cell.angle_gamma   90.00
#
_symmetry.space_group_name_H-M   'P 1'
#
loop_
_entity.id
_entity.type
_entity.pdbx_description
1 polymer ?
#
loop_
_entity_poly.entity_id
_entity_poly.type
_entity_poly.pdbx_seq_one_letter_code
_entity_poly.pdbx_strand_id
1 'polypeptide(L)'
;NKATYPYGVAFAADKCNVDRNAIRDIVATGSFAECVSAAGIFDASGNVAEWVEGRYSYGGSAQDRTPGRCPERKAWPNPEHKQPDVGFRCCATPKK
;
A
#
# COMPACT_ATOMS: atom_id res chain seq x y z
N ASN A 1 -7.04 -7.50 -15.17
CA ASN A 1 -5.99 -8.03 -14.27
C ASN A 1 -6.69 -8.55 -13.01
N LYS A 2 -6.37 -9.77 -12.52
CA LYS A 2 -7.02 -10.42 -11.34
C LYS A 2 -6.12 -10.44 -10.08
N ALA A 3 -4.99 -9.72 -10.10
CA ALA A 3 -4.04 -9.69 -9.00
C ALA A 3 -4.69 -9.14 -7.71
N THR A 4 -4.44 -9.82 -6.58
CA THR A 4 -4.92 -9.40 -5.25
C THR A 4 -3.85 -8.61 -4.49
N TYR A 5 -2.59 -8.88 -4.82
CA TYR A 5 -1.37 -8.20 -4.35
C TYR A 5 -0.59 -7.70 -5.59
N PRO A 6 0.36 -6.76 -5.43
CA PRO A 6 1.16 -6.26 -6.55
C PRO A 6 1.83 -7.39 -7.35
N TYR A 7 2.34 -8.40 -6.63
CA TYR A 7 3.09 -9.53 -7.17
C TYR A 7 2.23 -10.75 -7.55
N GLY A 8 0.90 -10.74 -7.35
CA GLY A 8 0.07 -11.90 -7.71
C GLY A 8 -1.23 -12.06 -6.93
N VAL A 9 -1.76 -13.28 -6.92
CA VAL A 9 -3.06 -13.61 -6.29
C VAL A 9 -2.93 -14.20 -4.89
N ALA A 10 -1.81 -14.88 -4.61
CA ALA A 10 -1.55 -15.50 -3.31
C ALA A 10 -0.78 -14.55 -2.41
N PHE A 11 -1.10 -14.55 -1.11
CA PHE A 11 -0.35 -13.78 -0.12
C PHE A 11 1.04 -14.37 0.09
N ALA A 12 2.05 -13.51 0.15
CA ALA A 12 3.41 -13.86 0.51
C ALA A 12 3.93 -12.80 1.51
N ALA A 13 4.20 -13.26 2.75
CA ALA A 13 4.47 -12.37 3.88
C ALA A 13 5.81 -11.63 3.80
N ASP A 14 6.73 -12.13 2.98
CA ASP A 14 8.08 -11.62 2.76
C ASP A 14 8.18 -10.66 1.57
N LYS A 15 7.14 -10.57 0.73
CA LYS A 15 7.19 -9.78 -0.51
C LYS A 15 6.94 -8.30 -0.29
N CYS A 16 6.16 -7.92 0.72
CA CYS A 16 5.77 -6.53 0.99
C CYS A 16 5.85 -6.21 2.48
N ASN A 17 5.94 -4.92 2.80
CA ASN A 17 6.03 -4.47 4.19
C ASN A 17 4.67 -4.42 4.90
N VAL A 18 4.11 -5.56 5.29
CA VAL A 18 2.80 -5.64 5.99
C VAL A 18 2.98 -6.13 7.44
N ASP A 19 2.02 -5.89 8.33
CA ASP A 19 2.06 -6.26 9.77
C ASP A 19 2.44 -7.74 10.06
N ARG A 20 2.35 -8.60 9.05
CA ARG A 20 2.74 -10.02 9.11
C ARG A 20 4.25 -10.28 8.98
N ASN A 21 5.08 -9.29 8.65
CA ASN A 21 6.52 -9.48 8.40
C ASN A 21 7.43 -9.20 9.61
N ALA A 22 6.84 -8.99 10.80
CA ALA A 22 7.52 -8.69 12.07
C ALA A 22 8.31 -7.36 12.15
N ILE A 23 8.51 -6.64 11.04
CA ILE A 23 9.23 -5.35 11.03
C ILE A 23 8.40 -4.27 11.71
N ARG A 24 7.12 -4.15 11.34
CA ARG A 24 6.12 -3.18 11.87
C ARG A 24 6.51 -1.70 11.80
N ASP A 25 7.70 -1.39 11.28
CA ASP A 25 8.18 -0.05 10.99
C ASP A 25 7.95 0.32 9.53
N ILE A 26 7.82 1.62 9.28
CA ILE A 26 7.83 2.18 7.92
C ILE A 26 9.27 2.21 7.44
N VAL A 27 9.50 1.70 6.25
CA VAL A 27 10.84 1.61 5.65
C VAL A 27 10.93 2.44 4.38
N ALA A 28 12.15 2.65 3.89
CA ALA A 28 12.37 3.34 2.62
C ALA A 28 11.62 2.64 1.48
N THR A 29 10.99 3.42 0.60
CA THR A 29 10.30 2.87 -0.59
C THR A 29 11.23 1.99 -1.41
N GLY A 30 10.74 0.84 -1.86
CA GLY A 30 11.53 -0.14 -2.62
C GLY A 30 12.45 -1.02 -1.78
N SER A 31 12.42 -0.93 -0.44
CA SER A 31 13.17 -1.88 0.42
C SER A 31 12.78 -3.34 0.20
N PHE A 32 11.56 -3.56 -0.28
CA PHE A 32 11.06 -4.87 -0.71
C PHE A 32 11.04 -4.92 -2.24
N ALA A 33 12.14 -5.41 -2.82
CA ALA A 33 12.34 -5.43 -4.28
C ALA A 33 11.26 -6.23 -5.04
N GLU A 34 10.59 -7.15 -4.35
CA GLU A 34 9.52 -7.98 -4.90
C GLU A 34 8.11 -7.45 -4.61
N CYS A 35 7.99 -6.36 -3.85
CA CYS A 35 6.71 -5.65 -3.63
C CYS A 35 6.37 -4.76 -4.83
N VAL A 36 6.36 -5.34 -6.02
CA VAL A 36 6.25 -4.59 -7.28
C VAL A 36 5.09 -5.11 -8.11
N SER A 37 4.30 -4.19 -8.67
CA SER A 37 3.22 -4.54 -9.57
C SER A 37 3.73 -4.91 -10.97
N ALA A 38 2.90 -5.54 -11.77
CA ALA A 38 3.20 -5.77 -13.20
C ALA A 38 3.49 -4.48 -13.99
N ALA A 39 3.08 -3.32 -13.48
CA ALA A 39 3.37 -2.00 -14.05
C ALA A 39 4.62 -1.33 -13.44
N GLY A 40 5.39 -2.03 -12.60
CA GLY A 40 6.58 -1.49 -11.95
C GLY A 40 6.30 -0.61 -10.72
N ILE A 41 5.08 -0.65 -10.17
CA ILE A 41 4.71 0.19 -9.01
C ILE A 41 5.12 -0.54 -7.73
N PHE A 42 6.05 0.05 -6.99
CA PHE A 42 6.50 -0.44 -5.69
C PHE A 42 5.55 -0.03 -4.57
N ASP A 43 5.42 -0.88 -3.55
CA ASP A 43 4.79 -0.58 -2.25
C ASP A 43 3.32 -0.16 -2.34
N ALA A 44 2.58 -0.68 -3.33
CA ALA A 44 1.12 -0.51 -3.38
C ALA A 44 0.37 -1.43 -2.38
N SER A 45 1.12 -2.20 -1.58
CA SER A 45 0.63 -3.12 -0.55
C SER A 45 1.56 -3.02 0.66
N GLY A 46 1.05 -2.52 1.78
CA GLY A 46 1.85 -2.28 2.98
C GLY A 46 2.73 -1.03 2.89
N ASN A 47 3.73 -0.99 3.77
CA ASN A 47 4.55 0.16 4.13
C ASN A 47 3.70 1.28 4.73
N VAL A 48 3.03 2.07 3.89
CA VAL A 48 2.06 3.08 4.28
C VAL A 48 0.78 2.90 3.49
N ALA A 49 -0.37 3.11 4.12
CA ALA A 49 -1.61 3.22 3.37
C ALA A 49 -1.57 4.53 2.55
N GLU A 50 -2.11 4.53 1.32
CA GLU A 50 -2.01 5.69 0.43
C GLU A 50 -3.37 6.36 0.24
N TRP A 51 -3.43 7.69 0.44
CA TRP A 51 -4.58 8.50 0.07
C TRP A 51 -4.84 8.43 -1.44
N VAL A 52 -6.11 8.26 -1.83
CA VAL A 52 -6.53 8.27 -3.24
C VAL A 52 -7.55 9.36 -3.50
N GLU A 53 -8.61 9.42 -2.68
CA GLU A 53 -9.64 10.45 -2.82
C GLU A 53 -10.48 10.59 -1.54
N GLY A 54 -10.85 11.83 -1.24
CA GLY A 54 -11.76 12.17 -0.15
C GLY A 54 -11.23 11.66 1.19
N ARG A 55 -11.96 10.72 1.79
CA ARG A 55 -11.65 10.16 3.12
C ARG A 55 -11.13 8.72 3.07
N TYR A 56 -10.68 8.22 1.92
CA TYR A 56 -10.25 6.83 1.76
C TYR A 56 -8.76 6.69 1.49
N SER A 57 -8.14 5.73 2.17
CA SER A 57 -6.81 5.21 1.82
C SER A 57 -6.87 3.74 1.42
N TYR A 58 -5.89 3.30 0.63
CA TYR A 58 -5.78 1.95 0.08
C TYR A 58 -4.41 1.32 0.40
N GLY A 59 -4.28 0.01 0.15
CA GLY A 59 -2.99 -0.71 0.22
C GLY A 59 -2.56 -1.14 1.62
N GLY A 60 -3.09 -0.52 2.67
CA GLY A 60 -2.71 -0.81 4.06
C GLY A 60 -1.27 -0.40 4.38
N SER A 61 -0.88 -0.49 5.65
CA SER A 61 0.45 -0.10 6.13
C SER A 61 1.16 -1.26 6.83
N ALA A 62 2.43 -1.05 7.18
CA ALA A 62 3.19 -1.96 8.04
C ALA A 62 2.66 -2.01 9.49
N GLN A 63 1.88 -1.01 9.88
CA GLN A 63 1.33 -0.85 11.23
C GLN A 63 -0.15 -1.28 11.31
N ASP A 64 -0.84 -1.33 10.16
CA ASP A 64 -2.19 -1.82 10.02
C ASP A 64 -2.24 -3.35 10.11
N ARG A 65 -3.20 -3.91 10.84
CA ARG A 65 -3.42 -5.37 10.94
C ARG A 65 -4.07 -5.97 9.68
N THR A 66 -3.75 -5.44 8.51
CA THR A 66 -4.30 -5.87 7.22
C THR A 66 -3.22 -6.53 6.36
N PRO A 67 -3.60 -7.45 5.47
CA PRO A 67 -2.69 -8.05 4.49
C PRO A 67 -2.33 -7.09 3.34
N GLY A 68 -2.89 -5.89 3.28
CA GLY A 68 -2.59 -4.89 2.26
C GLY A 68 -3.09 -5.27 0.87
N ARG A 69 -4.27 -5.88 0.77
CA ARG A 69 -4.83 -6.36 -0.51
C ARG A 69 -5.33 -5.18 -1.37
N CYS A 70 -5.30 -5.34 -2.69
CA CYS A 70 -5.78 -4.33 -3.64
C CYS A 70 -7.20 -3.79 -3.37
N PRO A 71 -8.23 -4.59 -3.03
CA PRO A 71 -9.56 -4.06 -2.72
C PRO A 71 -9.70 -3.50 -1.30
N GLU A 72 -8.68 -3.63 -0.45
CA GLU A 72 -8.74 -3.12 0.92
C GLU A 72 -8.66 -1.60 0.92
N ARG A 73 -9.68 -1.00 1.51
CA ARG A 73 -9.75 0.44 1.76
C ARG A 73 -10.07 0.69 3.22
N LYS A 74 -9.52 1.77 3.75
CA LYS A 74 -9.81 2.29 5.09
C LYS A 74 -10.50 3.65 4.94
N ALA A 75 -11.62 3.80 5.65
CA ALA A 75 -12.36 5.06 5.70
C ALA A 75 -11.92 5.86 6.92
N TRP A 76 -11.63 7.14 6.72
CA TRP A 76 -11.24 8.07 7.77
C TRP A 76 -12.38 9.02 8.11
N PRO A 77 -12.36 9.68 9.29
CA PRO A 77 -13.41 10.61 9.68
C PRO A 77 -13.57 11.78 8.71
N ASN A 78 -12.46 12.30 8.16
CA ASN A 78 -12.44 13.41 7.21
C ASN A 78 -11.16 13.37 6.33
N PRO A 79 -11.08 14.17 5.25
CA PRO A 79 -9.91 14.24 4.36
C PRO A 79 -8.65 14.87 4.99
N GLU A 80 -8.80 15.61 6.08
CA GLU A 80 -7.68 16.29 6.78
C GLU A 80 -7.05 15.40 7.86
N HIS A 81 -7.61 14.19 8.07
CA HIS A 81 -7.19 13.27 9.11
C HIS A 81 -5.74 12.86 8.89
N LYS A 82 -4.93 12.94 9.94
CA LYS A 82 -3.49 12.60 9.90
C LYS A 82 -3.24 11.32 10.67
N GLN A 83 -2.41 10.47 10.09
CA GLN A 83 -1.96 9.23 10.70
C GLN A 83 -0.50 8.98 10.34
N PRO A 84 0.32 8.47 11.27
CA PRO A 84 1.75 8.26 11.02
C PRO A 84 2.06 7.28 9.89
N ASP A 85 1.15 6.35 9.61
CA ASP A 85 1.29 5.25 8.66
C ASP A 85 0.47 5.43 7.38
N VAL A 86 0.02 6.66 7.12
CA VAL A 86 -0.73 7.02 5.91
C VAL A 86 0.04 8.09 5.13
N GLY A 87 0.44 7.74 3.91
CA GLY A 87 1.13 8.60 2.96
C GLY A 87 0.31 8.82 1.69
N PHE A 88 0.99 9.11 0.59
CA PHE A 88 0.37 9.30 -0.72
C PHE A 88 1.36 9.03 -1.86
N ARG A 89 0.80 8.84 -3.05
CA ARG A 89 1.53 8.79 -4.31
C ARG A 89 0.85 9.68 -5.32
N CYS A 90 1.65 10.52 -5.98
CA CYS A 90 1.13 11.41 -7.00
C CYS A 90 0.78 10.62 -8.27
N CYS A 91 -0.31 11.02 -8.92
CA CYS A 91 -0.69 10.58 -10.26
C CYS A 91 -0.72 11.79 -11.19
N ALA A 92 -0.47 11.57 -12.48
CA ALA A 92 -0.57 12.58 -13.50
C ALA A 92 -1.23 12.01 -14.75
N THR A 93 -1.96 12.85 -15.47
CA THR A 93 -2.47 12.49 -16.80
C THR A 93 -1.29 12.33 -17.77
N PRO A 94 -1.20 11.22 -18.52
CA PRO A 94 -0.17 11.06 -19.54
C PRO A 94 -0.20 12.20 -20.56
N LYS A 95 0.97 12.76 -20.87
CA LYS A 95 1.10 13.69 -22.00
C LYS A 95 1.12 12.87 -23.30
N LYS A 96 0.40 13.35 -24.32
CA LYS A 96 0.42 12.77 -25.66
C LYS A 96 1.74 13.03 -26.36
#